data_AF-A0A1E9W4X5-F1
#
_entry.id   AF-A0A1E9W4X5-F1
#
_cell.length_a   1.000
_cell.length_b   1.000
_cell.length_c   1.000
_cell.angle_alpha   90.00
_cell.angle_beta   90.00
_cell.angle_gamma   90.00
#
_symmetry.space_group_name_H-M   'P 1'
#
loop_
_entity.id
_entity.type
_entity.pdbx_description
1 polymer ?
#
loop_
_entity_poly.entity_id
_entity_poly.type
_entity_poly.pdbx_seq_one_letter_code
_entity_poly.pdbx_strand_id
1 'polypeptide(L)'
;FSLPTSFDKEPKYFNENAQKAVNALIFALLEQADQTGDYSKLTPNNLVELLSEIGGFNYQDPDNEFKQLNALDEFMNQLPPGNIAKKQYGATKIGSDKAKGNILSTAITGLNPFTLTKIAKMTSQSTIDYKSIGFPKYLDLKLHESLLNQRIVVEFYHQGKKFHEERVKVGYRGFCEINFDCHLEQGDHVCLKYDHRGKEYVAWYEFSQRVLKDEEGNIVYRKKRGETHLPELEKEAVLTLDEDKSNLLVESIRMHYTDKPMAIFMLTPDYDPSNHIIVSIFLSQLYKELSTQCVKTKGDKCHRRIHFILDEFGNMPPMDNMEGIMTVTAGRNMLWDLFIQSYQQLYAKYGEQNAAIIKENCQTHIYIMSTDDNTIEEFSKKVGNKTVEQENSTINSLGMNTHINRNVDSDRILTPERISTFLEGETIVLAPLKRQDLKGHKIRPYPIFNHGETNLPYAYQYIEDFNPSWDINDIDIHCTHADLDLKALQIDYDYFLPDIYARRLYHNMHDQIEEEAKENIFIKIVQSLDNSTAQKLLIQFYEEKQIDRLQEYLEKLRQNEEITEVIRKRLLLEAEKAVKE
;
A
#
# COMPACT_ATOMS: atom_id res chain seq x y z
N PHE A 1 -5.22 6.38 -9.52
CA PHE A 1 -5.09 6.83 -8.12
C PHE A 1 -6.35 7.60 -7.75
N SER A 2 -7.05 7.22 -6.67
CA SER A 2 -8.08 8.06 -6.03
C SER A 2 -7.38 8.86 -4.94
N LEU A 3 -7.47 10.19 -5.01
CA LEU A 3 -7.03 11.06 -3.92
C LEU A 3 -8.02 10.93 -2.76
N PRO A 4 -7.59 10.98 -1.49
CA PRO A 4 -8.51 10.92 -0.35
C PRO A 4 -9.45 12.13 -0.40
N THR A 5 -10.76 11.90 -0.52
CA THR A 5 -11.76 12.97 -0.54
C THR A 5 -12.21 13.32 0.87
N SER A 6 -11.78 14.47 1.40
CA SER A 6 -12.47 15.11 2.52
C SER A 6 -13.76 15.77 2.02
N PHE A 7 -14.88 15.48 2.68
CA PHE A 7 -16.21 15.95 2.27
C PHE A 7 -16.43 17.43 2.57
N ASP A 8 -16.37 18.25 1.52
CA ASP A 8 -17.09 19.52 1.41
C ASP A 8 -17.49 19.73 -0.07
N LYS A 9 -18.58 20.43 -0.37
CA LYS A 9 -19.16 20.47 -1.74
C LYS A 9 -18.40 21.34 -2.74
N GLU A 10 -17.61 22.33 -2.31
CA GLU A 10 -16.66 23.06 -3.15
C GLU A 10 -15.34 22.28 -3.44
N PRO A 11 -14.75 21.51 -2.50
CA PRO A 11 -13.54 20.72 -2.79
C PRO A 11 -13.74 19.58 -3.79
N LYS A 12 -14.97 19.09 -4.02
CA LYS A 12 -15.18 17.97 -4.96
C LYS A 12 -14.77 18.30 -6.40
N TYR A 13 -15.10 19.48 -6.91
CA TYR A 13 -14.71 19.90 -8.27
C TYR A 13 -13.19 19.99 -8.42
N PHE A 14 -12.52 20.61 -7.45
CA PHE A 14 -11.06 20.76 -7.49
C PHE A 14 -10.36 19.42 -7.32
N ASN A 15 -10.85 18.54 -6.43
CA ASN A 15 -10.31 17.19 -6.24
C ASN A 15 -10.46 16.31 -7.49
N GLU A 16 -11.63 16.31 -8.15
CA GLU A 16 -11.86 15.53 -9.37
C GLU A 16 -10.97 16.01 -10.53
N ASN A 17 -10.80 17.32 -10.69
CA ASN A 17 -9.93 17.85 -11.75
C ASN A 17 -8.45 17.69 -11.41
N ALA A 18 -8.06 17.79 -10.13
CA ALA A 18 -6.71 17.46 -9.67
C ALA A 18 -6.37 16.00 -9.98
N GLN A 19 -7.31 15.08 -9.73
CA GLN A 19 -7.16 13.67 -10.08
C GLN A 19 -6.99 13.45 -11.59
N LYS A 20 -7.74 14.19 -12.43
CA LYS A 20 -7.57 14.15 -13.89
C LYS A 20 -6.21 14.70 -14.33
N ALA A 21 -5.74 15.80 -13.73
CA ALA A 21 -4.42 16.35 -13.99
C ALA A 21 -3.31 15.34 -13.65
N VAL A 22 -3.40 14.72 -12.48
CA VAL A 22 -2.50 13.64 -12.05
C VAL A 22 -2.54 12.46 -13.03
N ASN A 23 -3.72 12.00 -13.44
CA ASN A 23 -3.83 10.93 -14.43
C ASN A 23 -3.19 11.32 -15.77
N ALA A 24 -3.33 12.57 -16.20
CA ALA A 24 -2.69 13.05 -17.43
C ALA A 24 -1.15 12.96 -17.35
N LEU A 25 -0.57 13.37 -16.23
CA LEU A 25 0.87 13.28 -15.98
C LEU A 25 1.35 11.81 -15.91
N ILE A 26 0.57 10.93 -15.28
CA ILE A 26 0.88 9.48 -15.27
C ILE A 26 0.91 8.93 -16.71
N PHE A 27 -0.06 9.30 -17.56
CA PHE A 27 -0.05 8.88 -18.96
C PHE A 27 1.13 9.46 -19.75
N ALA A 28 1.52 10.72 -19.47
CA ALA A 28 2.69 11.33 -20.11
C ALA A 28 4.00 10.63 -19.69
N LEU A 29 4.15 10.27 -18.42
CA LEU A 29 5.29 9.48 -17.91
C LEU A 29 5.31 8.07 -18.51
N LEU A 30 4.16 7.41 -18.65
CA LEU A 30 4.05 6.12 -19.32
C LEU A 30 4.49 6.19 -20.79
N GLU A 31 4.09 7.25 -21.50
CA GLU A 31 4.48 7.45 -22.89
C GLU A 31 5.99 7.72 -23.03
N GLN A 32 6.60 8.46 -22.09
CA GLN A 32 8.05 8.60 -22.03
C GLN A 32 8.73 7.25 -21.78
N ALA A 33 8.24 6.48 -20.81
CA ALA A 33 8.78 5.16 -20.47
C ALA A 33 8.68 4.17 -21.63
N ASP A 34 7.58 4.19 -22.39
CA ASP A 34 7.41 3.38 -23.60
C ASP A 34 8.45 3.73 -24.69
N GLN A 35 8.87 5.01 -24.77
CA GLN A 35 9.86 5.46 -25.75
C GLN A 35 11.30 5.14 -25.33
N THR A 36 11.63 5.32 -24.04
CA THR A 36 12.97 5.06 -23.51
C THR A 36 13.19 3.59 -23.16
N GLY A 37 12.12 2.82 -22.97
CA GLY A 37 12.14 1.46 -22.43
C GLY A 37 12.38 1.40 -20.92
N ASP A 38 12.42 2.53 -20.23
CA ASP A 38 12.75 2.64 -18.80
C ASP A 38 11.52 2.99 -17.96
N TYR A 39 10.89 1.95 -17.38
CA TYR A 39 9.75 2.09 -16.48
C TYR A 39 10.15 2.33 -15.02
N SER A 40 11.44 2.24 -14.67
CA SER A 40 11.90 2.43 -13.28
C SER A 40 11.64 3.84 -12.77
N LYS A 41 11.52 4.80 -13.69
CA LYS A 41 11.24 6.22 -13.41
C LYS A 41 9.74 6.51 -13.23
N LEU A 42 8.85 5.55 -13.43
CA LEU A 42 7.42 5.73 -13.20
C LEU A 42 7.10 5.62 -11.70
N THR A 43 7.41 6.66 -10.95
CA THR A 43 7.24 6.68 -9.49
C THR A 43 6.32 7.82 -9.03
N PRO A 44 5.61 7.67 -7.90
CA PRO A 44 4.82 8.76 -7.32
C PRO A 44 5.66 9.99 -7.00
N ASN A 45 6.93 9.82 -6.59
CA ASN A 45 7.83 10.95 -6.34
C ASN A 45 8.11 11.74 -7.63
N ASN A 46 8.46 11.07 -8.72
CA ASN A 46 8.72 11.73 -10.01
C ASN A 46 7.48 12.41 -10.59
N LEU A 47 6.29 11.92 -10.27
CA LEU A 47 5.03 12.60 -10.61
C LEU A 47 4.90 13.94 -9.87
N VAL A 48 5.30 14.00 -8.59
CA VAL A 48 5.32 15.26 -7.84
C VAL A 48 6.38 16.20 -8.38
N GLU A 49 7.59 15.69 -8.62
CA GLU A 49 8.69 16.48 -9.19
C GLU A 49 8.31 17.04 -10.56
N LEU A 50 7.74 16.24 -11.46
CA LEU A 50 7.23 16.71 -12.76
C LEU A 50 6.23 17.85 -12.62
N LEU A 51 5.29 17.72 -11.68
CA LEU A 51 4.25 18.73 -11.45
C LEU A 51 4.82 20.01 -10.84
N SER A 52 5.78 19.90 -9.92
CA SER A 52 6.43 21.05 -9.28
C SER A 52 7.37 21.78 -10.23
N GLU A 53 8.25 21.04 -10.92
CA GLU A 53 9.26 21.58 -11.82
C GLU A 53 8.61 22.12 -13.10
N ILE A 54 7.94 21.26 -13.88
CA ILE A 54 7.40 21.65 -15.19
C ILE A 54 6.06 22.38 -15.05
N GLY A 55 5.24 21.99 -14.07
CA GLY A 55 3.98 22.69 -13.80
C GLY A 55 4.20 24.08 -13.19
N GLY A 56 5.28 24.28 -12.42
CA GLY A 56 5.67 25.57 -11.88
C GLY A 56 6.42 26.48 -12.86
N PHE A 57 7.02 25.90 -13.91
CA PHE A 57 7.83 26.65 -14.87
C PHE A 57 6.99 27.47 -15.84
N ASN A 58 7.06 28.80 -15.69
CA ASN A 58 6.44 29.77 -16.58
C ASN A 58 7.51 30.62 -17.27
N TYR A 59 7.38 30.82 -18.58
CA TYR A 59 8.34 31.58 -19.38
C TYR A 59 7.61 32.56 -20.32
N GLN A 60 8.34 33.56 -20.83
CA GLN A 60 7.77 34.53 -21.76
C GLN A 60 7.62 33.93 -23.16
N ASP A 61 6.52 34.25 -23.84
CA ASP A 61 6.31 33.86 -25.22
C ASP A 61 7.32 34.59 -26.13
N PRO A 62 8.17 33.89 -26.91
CA PRO A 62 9.17 34.53 -27.75
C PRO A 62 8.56 35.43 -28.84
N ASP A 63 7.30 35.19 -29.20
CA ASP A 63 6.58 35.97 -30.22
C ASP A 63 5.72 37.09 -29.60
N ASN A 64 5.55 37.12 -28.28
CA ASN A 64 4.72 38.11 -27.59
C ASN A 64 5.18 38.36 -26.14
N GLU A 65 5.93 39.45 -25.93
CA GLU A 65 6.48 39.85 -24.63
C GLU A 65 5.43 40.06 -23.52
N PHE A 66 4.16 40.27 -23.86
CA PHE A 66 3.07 40.46 -22.89
C PHE A 66 2.36 39.16 -22.49
N LYS A 67 2.75 38.03 -23.09
CA LYS A 67 2.13 36.73 -22.85
C LYS A 67 3.10 35.80 -22.12
N GLN A 68 2.64 35.24 -21.02
CA GLN A 68 3.35 34.22 -20.27
C GLN A 68 2.80 32.84 -20.61
N LEU A 69 3.69 31.89 -20.88
CA LEU A 69 3.38 30.50 -21.17
C LEU A 69 3.76 29.62 -19.98
N ASN A 70 3.02 28.54 -19.80
CA ASN A 70 3.33 27.50 -18.82
C ASN A 70 3.85 26.27 -19.56
N ALA A 71 5.01 25.74 -19.15
CA ALA A 71 5.66 24.66 -19.89
C ALA A 71 4.81 23.38 -19.94
N LEU A 72 4.15 23.01 -18.84
CA LEU A 72 3.27 21.85 -18.81
C LEU A 72 2.08 22.00 -19.77
N ASP A 73 1.49 23.19 -19.87
CA ASP A 73 0.36 23.42 -20.79
C ASP A 73 0.79 23.28 -22.25
N GLU A 74 1.94 23.88 -22.60
CA GLU A 74 2.45 23.83 -23.95
C GLU A 74 2.87 22.41 -24.35
N PHE A 75 3.51 21.66 -23.44
CA PHE A 75 3.78 20.24 -23.64
C PHE A 75 2.48 19.45 -23.92
N MET A 76 1.45 19.63 -23.08
CA MET A 76 0.16 18.95 -23.26
C MET A 76 -0.54 19.39 -24.56
N ASN A 77 -0.30 20.61 -25.04
CA ASN A 77 -0.85 21.12 -26.30
C ASN A 77 -0.19 20.51 -27.53
N GLN A 78 1.11 20.20 -27.45
CA GLN A 78 1.86 19.59 -28.55
C GLN A 78 1.52 18.11 -28.77
N LEU A 79 1.00 17.43 -27.74
CA LEU A 79 0.57 16.04 -27.87
C LEU A 79 -0.49 15.86 -28.98
N PRO A 80 -0.43 14.75 -29.74
CA PRO A 80 -1.29 14.56 -30.90
C PRO A 80 -2.78 14.51 -30.53
N PRO A 81 -3.69 14.91 -31.44
CA PRO A 81 -5.12 14.76 -31.23
C PRO A 81 -5.47 13.29 -30.93
N GLY A 82 -6.25 13.06 -29.88
CA GLY A 82 -6.63 11.71 -29.48
C GLY A 82 -5.80 11.11 -28.34
N ASN A 83 -4.62 11.68 -28.05
CA ASN A 83 -3.76 11.26 -26.93
C ASN A 83 -4.52 11.31 -25.58
N ILE A 84 -4.32 10.30 -24.74
CA ILE A 84 -5.05 10.13 -23.48
C ILE A 84 -4.63 11.17 -22.44
N ALA A 85 -3.34 11.46 -22.31
CA ALA A 85 -2.82 12.47 -21.39
C ALA A 85 -3.44 13.85 -21.71
N LYS A 86 -3.40 14.26 -22.98
CA LYS A 86 -4.01 15.51 -23.44
C LYS A 86 -5.51 15.59 -23.15
N LYS A 87 -6.25 14.51 -23.37
CA LYS A 87 -7.70 14.45 -23.07
C LYS A 87 -8.00 14.61 -21.58
N GLN A 88 -7.22 13.96 -20.70
CA GLN A 88 -7.40 14.06 -19.26
C GLN A 88 -7.02 15.46 -18.74
N TYR A 89 -5.96 16.07 -19.29
CA TYR A 89 -5.53 17.41 -18.92
C TYR A 89 -6.46 18.53 -19.41
N GLY A 90 -7.28 18.26 -20.43
CA GLY A 90 -8.18 19.25 -21.02
C GLY A 90 -9.12 19.93 -20.00
N ALA A 91 -9.53 19.24 -18.94
CA ALA A 91 -10.37 19.83 -17.89
C ALA A 91 -9.63 20.91 -17.08
N THR A 92 -8.33 20.71 -16.81
CA THR A 92 -7.46 21.67 -16.12
C THR A 92 -7.23 22.91 -16.97
N LYS A 93 -7.12 22.75 -18.30
CA LYS A 93 -6.91 23.84 -19.26
C LYS A 93 -8.13 24.75 -19.46
N ILE A 94 -9.35 24.22 -19.34
CA ILE A 94 -10.58 24.99 -19.59
C ILE A 94 -10.86 26.01 -18.45
N GLY A 95 -10.28 25.82 -17.27
CA GLY A 95 -10.39 26.76 -16.16
C GLY A 95 -9.61 28.06 -16.39
N SER A 96 -9.97 29.12 -15.65
CA SER A 96 -9.14 30.33 -15.58
C SER A 96 -7.78 30.03 -14.93
N ASP A 97 -6.77 30.90 -15.11
CA ASP A 97 -5.44 30.72 -14.49
C ASP A 97 -5.52 30.50 -12.98
N LYS A 98 -6.43 31.22 -12.31
CA LYS A 98 -6.71 31.03 -10.88
C LYS A 98 -7.27 29.65 -10.57
N ALA A 99 -8.21 29.16 -11.37
CA ALA A 99 -8.79 27.83 -11.20
C ALA A 99 -7.74 26.73 -11.45
N LYS A 100 -6.90 26.91 -12.47
CA LYS A 100 -5.77 26.02 -12.76
C LYS A 100 -4.79 25.95 -11.59
N GLY A 101 -4.37 27.10 -11.08
CA GLY A 101 -3.48 27.18 -9.92
C GLY A 101 -4.04 26.41 -8.71
N ASN A 102 -5.34 26.56 -8.44
CA ASN A 102 -6.02 25.80 -7.38
C ASN A 102 -6.04 24.29 -7.66
N ILE A 103 -6.28 23.87 -8.91
CA ILE A 103 -6.28 22.44 -9.30
C ILE A 103 -4.89 21.82 -9.09
N LEU A 104 -3.83 22.46 -9.60
CA LEU A 104 -2.46 21.95 -9.48
C LEU A 104 -1.98 21.98 -8.02
N SER A 105 -2.31 23.03 -7.26
CA SER A 105 -2.02 23.11 -5.82
C SER A 105 -2.72 22.00 -5.03
N THR A 106 -3.97 21.68 -5.37
CA THR A 106 -4.70 20.56 -4.78
C THR A 106 -4.03 19.22 -5.10
N ALA A 107 -3.56 19.03 -6.34
CA ALA A 107 -2.82 17.83 -6.73
C ALA A 107 -1.50 17.69 -5.96
N ILE A 108 -0.69 18.75 -5.86
CA ILE A 108 0.57 18.76 -5.09
C ILE A 108 0.29 18.43 -3.62
N THR A 109 -0.72 19.06 -3.02
CA THR A 109 -1.08 18.82 -1.62
C THR A 109 -1.43 17.35 -1.37
N GLY A 110 -2.20 16.74 -2.28
CA GLY A 110 -2.57 15.32 -2.18
C GLY A 110 -1.42 14.36 -2.43
N LEU A 111 -0.40 14.76 -3.21
CA LEU A 111 0.77 13.95 -3.51
C LEU A 111 1.96 14.20 -2.56
N ASN A 112 1.91 15.24 -1.74
CA ASN A 112 2.99 15.62 -0.84
C ASN A 112 3.52 14.48 0.05
N PRO A 113 2.71 13.53 0.56
CA PRO A 113 3.25 12.39 1.31
C PRO A 113 4.32 11.59 0.55
N PHE A 114 4.28 11.56 -0.78
CA PHE A 114 5.24 10.83 -1.61
C PHE A 114 6.58 11.54 -1.80
N THR A 115 6.72 12.79 -1.35
CA THR A 115 8.01 13.53 -1.39
C THR A 115 8.90 13.21 -0.19
N LEU A 116 8.33 12.65 0.88
CA LEU A 116 9.09 12.25 2.06
C LEU A 116 10.07 11.13 1.66
N THR A 117 11.36 11.33 1.90
CA THR A 117 12.44 10.44 1.40
C THR A 117 12.19 8.95 1.67
N LYS A 118 11.68 8.60 2.86
CA LYS A 118 11.36 7.21 3.23
C LYS A 118 10.20 6.65 2.40
N ILE A 119 9.15 7.43 2.18
CA ILE A 119 7.98 7.04 1.40
C ILE A 119 8.33 6.98 -0.08
N ALA A 120 9.07 7.97 -0.60
CA ALA A 120 9.56 7.99 -1.97
C ALA A 120 10.32 6.68 -2.28
N LYS A 121 11.35 6.35 -1.50
CA LYS A 121 12.13 5.11 -1.64
C LYS A 121 11.30 3.84 -1.59
N MET A 122 10.37 3.76 -0.62
CA MET A 122 9.47 2.61 -0.47
C MET A 122 8.54 2.46 -1.68
N THR A 123 8.09 3.56 -2.28
CA THR A 123 7.12 3.56 -3.39
C THR A 123 7.77 3.60 -4.78
N SER A 124 9.10 3.66 -4.87
CA SER A 124 9.85 3.65 -6.13
C SER A 124 9.88 2.28 -6.83
N GLN A 125 9.72 1.19 -6.10
CA GLN A 125 9.71 -0.17 -6.64
C GLN A 125 8.68 -1.04 -5.92
N SER A 126 8.26 -2.15 -6.52
CA SER A 126 7.31 -3.09 -5.90
C SER A 126 7.99 -4.40 -5.58
N THR A 127 8.11 -4.74 -4.30
CA THR A 127 8.66 -6.02 -3.80
C THR A 127 7.58 -6.97 -3.30
N ILE A 128 6.31 -6.54 -3.31
CA ILE A 128 5.15 -7.32 -2.90
C ILE A 128 4.26 -7.55 -4.11
N ASP A 129 3.92 -8.81 -4.38
CA ASP A 129 2.86 -9.16 -5.31
C ASP A 129 1.52 -9.27 -4.56
N TYR A 130 0.65 -8.28 -4.75
CA TYR A 130 -0.68 -8.24 -4.15
C TYR A 130 -1.54 -9.46 -4.50
N LYS A 131 -1.38 -9.99 -5.72
CA LYS A 131 -2.19 -11.11 -6.22
C LYS A 131 -1.87 -12.39 -5.47
N SER A 132 -0.59 -12.69 -5.26
CA SER A 132 -0.13 -13.90 -4.55
C SER A 132 -0.72 -14.06 -3.15
N ILE A 133 -1.17 -12.97 -2.51
CA ILE A 133 -1.78 -12.99 -1.17
C ILE A 133 -3.06 -13.84 -1.16
N GLY A 134 -3.93 -13.69 -2.17
CA GLY A 134 -5.16 -14.49 -2.31
C GLY A 134 -5.11 -15.58 -3.37
N PHE A 135 -4.23 -15.42 -4.36
CA PHE A 135 -4.06 -16.31 -5.51
C PHE A 135 -2.58 -16.67 -5.65
N PRO A 136 -2.04 -17.52 -4.75
CA PRO A 136 -0.62 -17.83 -4.72
C PRO A 136 -0.13 -18.68 -5.91
N LYS A 137 -1.06 -19.15 -6.75
CA LYS A 137 -0.80 -20.06 -7.87
C LYS A 137 -1.49 -19.52 -9.12
N TYR A 138 -0.68 -19.10 -10.10
CA TYR A 138 -1.20 -18.57 -11.35
C TYR A 138 -0.22 -18.72 -12.51
N LEU A 139 -0.77 -18.63 -13.72
CA LEU A 139 -0.06 -18.63 -14.99
C LEU A 139 -0.27 -17.32 -15.71
N ASP A 140 0.83 -16.72 -16.15
CA ASP A 140 0.83 -15.61 -17.10
C ASP A 140 1.26 -16.14 -18.47
N LEU A 141 0.44 -15.86 -19.48
CA LEU A 141 0.59 -16.41 -20.82
C LEU A 141 0.55 -15.28 -21.83
N LYS A 142 1.46 -15.33 -22.80
CA LYS A 142 1.38 -14.55 -24.03
C LYS A 142 1.30 -15.50 -25.20
N LEU A 143 0.19 -15.41 -25.92
CA LEU A 143 -0.11 -16.22 -27.08
C LEU A 143 -0.15 -15.35 -28.33
N HIS A 144 -0.15 -15.98 -29.50
CA HIS A 144 -0.23 -15.23 -30.75
C HIS A 144 -1.54 -14.42 -30.85
N GLU A 145 -1.47 -13.20 -31.35
CA GLU A 145 -2.60 -12.25 -31.39
C GLU A 145 -3.82 -12.77 -32.16
N SER A 146 -3.63 -13.70 -33.10
CA SER A 146 -4.73 -14.35 -33.83
C SER A 146 -5.70 -15.12 -32.92
N LEU A 147 -5.27 -15.44 -31.70
CA LEU A 147 -6.09 -16.12 -30.70
C LEU A 147 -6.94 -15.15 -29.87
N LEU A 148 -6.93 -13.85 -30.17
CA LEU A 148 -7.79 -12.86 -29.49
C LEU A 148 -9.25 -13.34 -29.41
N ASN A 149 -9.84 -13.22 -28.22
CA ASN A 149 -11.19 -13.67 -27.89
C ASN A 149 -11.46 -15.17 -27.98
N GLN A 150 -10.45 -16.00 -28.29
CA GLN A 150 -10.58 -17.45 -28.24
C GLN A 150 -10.51 -17.96 -26.80
N ARG A 151 -11.07 -19.15 -26.56
CA ARG A 151 -10.99 -19.83 -25.26
C ARG A 151 -9.95 -20.92 -25.31
N ILE A 152 -9.14 -20.98 -24.25
CA ILE A 152 -8.09 -21.97 -24.07
C ILE A 152 -8.37 -22.72 -22.79
N VAL A 153 -8.11 -24.02 -22.84
CA VAL A 153 -8.24 -24.91 -21.70
C VAL A 153 -6.83 -25.22 -21.19
N VAL A 154 -6.62 -25.06 -19.89
CA VAL A 154 -5.41 -25.51 -19.21
C VAL A 154 -5.76 -26.76 -18.44
N GLU A 155 -5.07 -27.84 -18.73
CA GLU A 155 -5.24 -29.11 -18.05
C GLU A 155 -3.97 -29.47 -17.28
N PHE A 156 -4.14 -29.94 -16.05
CA PHE A 156 -3.06 -30.38 -15.18
C PHE A 156 -3.09 -31.90 -15.03
N TYR A 157 -1.93 -32.52 -15.20
CA TYR A 157 -1.75 -33.97 -15.24
C TYR A 157 -0.70 -34.42 -14.21
N HIS A 158 -1.04 -35.45 -13.45
CA HIS A 158 -0.12 -36.17 -12.57
C HIS A 158 -0.04 -37.63 -13.04
N GLN A 159 1.17 -38.13 -13.31
CA GLN A 159 1.39 -39.49 -13.84
C GLN A 159 0.49 -39.83 -15.05
N GLY A 160 0.29 -38.85 -15.94
CA GLY A 160 -0.53 -39.00 -17.16
C GLY A 160 -2.05 -38.96 -16.95
N LYS A 161 -2.55 -38.76 -15.72
CA LYS A 161 -3.99 -38.60 -15.44
C LYS A 161 -4.33 -37.14 -15.21
N LYS A 162 -5.35 -36.63 -15.92
CA LYS A 162 -5.90 -35.30 -15.68
C LYS A 162 -6.57 -35.24 -14.30
N PHE A 163 -6.18 -34.28 -13.48
CA PHE A 163 -6.78 -34.08 -12.16
C PHE A 163 -7.38 -32.68 -11.96
N HIS A 164 -6.95 -31.68 -12.73
CA HIS A 164 -7.50 -30.32 -12.67
C HIS A 164 -7.61 -29.68 -14.06
N GLU A 165 -8.55 -28.75 -14.23
CA GLU A 165 -8.78 -28.02 -15.48
C GLU A 165 -9.23 -26.58 -15.20
N GLU A 166 -8.62 -25.62 -15.89
CA GLU A 166 -9.05 -24.23 -15.94
C GLU A 166 -9.32 -23.74 -17.36
N ARG A 167 -10.13 -22.69 -17.48
CA ARG A 167 -10.49 -22.10 -18.78
C ARG A 167 -10.28 -20.61 -18.75
N VAL A 168 -9.61 -20.10 -19.77
CA VAL A 168 -9.37 -18.67 -19.92
C VAL A 168 -9.75 -18.21 -21.31
N LYS A 169 -10.16 -16.95 -21.41
CA LYS A 169 -10.34 -16.27 -22.69
C LYS A 169 -9.10 -15.42 -22.97
N VAL A 170 -8.56 -15.54 -24.17
CA VAL A 170 -7.40 -14.76 -24.60
C VAL A 170 -7.79 -13.29 -24.73
N GLY A 171 -7.06 -12.45 -24.01
CA GLY A 171 -7.23 -11.01 -23.97
C GLY A 171 -6.52 -10.27 -25.09
N TYR A 172 -6.45 -8.94 -24.94
CA TYR A 172 -5.81 -8.05 -25.90
C TYR A 172 -4.33 -8.43 -26.11
N ARG A 173 -3.84 -8.35 -27.36
CA ARG A 173 -2.47 -8.75 -27.76
C ARG A 173 -2.05 -10.16 -27.31
N GLY A 174 -3.01 -11.06 -27.15
CA GLY A 174 -2.74 -12.46 -26.81
C GLY A 174 -2.41 -12.72 -25.34
N PHE A 175 -2.50 -11.71 -24.47
CA PHE A 175 -2.28 -11.88 -23.03
C PHE A 175 -3.44 -12.64 -22.38
N CYS A 176 -3.11 -13.62 -21.55
CA CYS A 176 -4.08 -14.25 -20.66
C CYS A 176 -3.43 -14.64 -19.33
N GLU A 177 -4.26 -14.65 -18.30
CA GLU A 177 -3.85 -14.89 -16.91
C GLU A 177 -4.83 -15.88 -16.30
N ILE A 178 -4.30 -16.85 -15.55
CA ILE A 178 -5.08 -18.00 -15.06
C ILE A 178 -4.71 -18.27 -13.62
N ASN A 179 -5.67 -18.14 -12.72
CA ASN A 179 -5.51 -18.55 -11.32
C ASN A 179 -5.95 -20.01 -11.19
N PHE A 180 -5.20 -20.82 -10.44
CA PHE A 180 -5.57 -22.20 -10.16
C PHE A 180 -5.39 -22.54 -8.68
N ASP A 181 -6.07 -23.57 -8.20
CA ASP A 181 -6.00 -24.02 -6.80
C ASP A 181 -5.81 -25.53 -6.74
N CYS A 182 -4.67 -25.98 -7.25
CA CYS A 182 -4.28 -27.38 -7.19
C CYS A 182 -2.81 -27.51 -6.79
N HIS A 183 -2.43 -28.67 -6.27
CA HIS A 183 -1.05 -28.95 -5.88
C HIS A 183 -0.32 -29.60 -7.06
N LEU A 184 0.93 -29.18 -7.31
CA LEU A 184 1.78 -29.72 -8.36
C LEU A 184 3.04 -30.34 -7.75
N GLU A 185 3.39 -31.53 -8.22
CA GLU A 185 4.60 -32.26 -7.88
C GLU A 185 5.64 -32.18 -9.01
N GLN A 186 6.92 -32.36 -8.68
CA GLN A 186 8.01 -32.38 -9.66
C GLN A 186 7.73 -33.42 -10.77
N GLY A 187 7.75 -32.99 -12.03
CA GLY A 187 7.47 -33.83 -13.20
C GLY A 187 6.00 -33.85 -13.62
N ASP A 188 5.12 -33.13 -12.92
CA ASP A 188 3.74 -32.93 -13.39
C ASP A 188 3.69 -32.20 -14.72
N HIS A 189 2.64 -32.45 -15.50
CA HIS A 189 2.51 -31.87 -16.83
C HIS A 189 1.34 -30.87 -16.89
N VAL A 190 1.58 -29.73 -17.52
CA VAL A 190 0.60 -28.70 -17.82
C VAL A 190 0.38 -28.67 -19.33
N CYS A 191 -0.87 -28.85 -19.76
CA CYS A 191 -1.23 -28.84 -21.17
C CYS A 191 -2.14 -27.64 -21.48
N LEU A 192 -1.72 -26.78 -22.40
CA LEU A 192 -2.55 -25.74 -22.99
C LEU A 192 -3.24 -26.32 -24.23
N LYS A 193 -4.56 -26.26 -24.28
CA LYS A 193 -5.36 -26.79 -25.40
C LYS A 193 -6.23 -25.72 -26.04
N TYR A 194 -6.20 -25.68 -27.37
CA TYR A 194 -7.02 -24.81 -28.20
C TYR A 194 -7.61 -25.59 -29.37
N ASP A 195 -8.94 -25.63 -29.47
CA ASP A 195 -9.65 -26.26 -30.57
C ASP A 195 -10.12 -25.23 -31.60
N HIS A 196 -9.75 -25.44 -32.86
CA HIS A 196 -10.24 -24.61 -33.97
C HIS A 196 -10.67 -25.47 -35.17
N ARG A 197 -11.96 -25.39 -35.53
CA ARG A 197 -12.53 -26.06 -36.72
C ARG A 197 -12.22 -27.57 -36.78
N GLY A 198 -12.24 -28.25 -35.63
CA GLY A 198 -11.96 -29.68 -35.52
C GLY A 198 -10.48 -30.07 -35.56
N LYS A 199 -9.56 -29.09 -35.56
CA LYS A 199 -8.13 -29.31 -35.31
C LYS A 199 -7.79 -28.89 -33.88
N GLU A 200 -7.11 -29.78 -33.16
CA GLU A 200 -6.62 -29.55 -31.80
C GLU A 200 -5.19 -29.03 -31.85
N TYR A 201 -4.94 -27.93 -31.14
CA TYR A 201 -3.63 -27.35 -30.92
C TYR A 201 -3.29 -27.47 -29.43
N VAL A 202 -2.14 -28.08 -29.12
CA VAL A 202 -1.68 -28.37 -27.77
C VAL A 202 -0.27 -27.84 -27.54
N ALA A 203 0.01 -27.37 -26.33
CA ALA A 203 1.37 -27.14 -25.85
C ALA A 203 1.55 -27.83 -24.49
N TRP A 204 2.53 -28.71 -24.40
CA TRP A 204 2.83 -29.49 -23.20
C TRP A 204 4.04 -28.91 -22.49
N TYR A 205 3.91 -28.73 -21.18
CA TYR A 205 4.96 -28.26 -20.30
C TYR A 205 5.16 -29.22 -19.15
N GLU A 206 6.42 -29.52 -18.82
CA GLU A 206 6.80 -30.22 -17.60
C GLU A 206 7.07 -29.20 -16.48
N PHE A 207 6.44 -29.41 -15.34
CA PHE A 207 6.61 -28.61 -14.13
C PHE A 207 7.81 -29.09 -13.31
N SER A 208 8.64 -28.13 -12.93
CA SER A 208 9.77 -28.35 -12.03
C SER A 208 9.91 -27.18 -11.07
N GLN A 209 10.45 -27.43 -9.89
CA GLN A 209 10.82 -26.38 -8.95
C GLN A 209 12.34 -26.29 -8.84
N ARG A 210 12.89 -25.10 -9.08
CA ARG A 210 14.32 -24.82 -8.90
C ARG A 210 14.52 -23.92 -7.70
N VAL A 211 15.61 -24.13 -6.97
CA VAL A 211 15.98 -23.29 -5.82
C VAL A 211 16.43 -21.93 -6.32
N LEU A 212 15.80 -20.87 -5.81
CA LEU A 212 16.18 -19.49 -6.07
C LEU A 212 17.54 -19.17 -5.46
N LYS A 213 18.39 -18.52 -6.26
CA LYS A 213 19.67 -17.96 -5.86
C LYS A 213 19.63 -16.45 -6.10
N ASP A 214 20.21 -15.68 -5.20
CA ASP A 214 20.33 -14.22 -5.35
C ASP A 214 21.32 -13.82 -6.45
N GLU A 215 21.46 -12.52 -6.69
CA GLU A 215 22.35 -11.93 -7.72
C GLU A 215 23.84 -12.25 -7.49
N GLU A 216 24.22 -12.65 -6.28
CA GLU A 216 25.57 -13.08 -5.91
C GLU A 216 25.74 -14.62 -5.98
N GLY A 217 24.67 -15.35 -6.34
CA GLY A 217 24.65 -16.80 -6.44
C GLY A 217 24.44 -17.53 -5.10
N ASN A 218 24.19 -16.81 -4.02
CA ASN A 218 23.86 -17.37 -2.71
C ASN A 218 22.38 -17.77 -2.64
N ILE A 219 22.08 -18.74 -1.79
CA ILE A 219 20.72 -19.23 -1.58
C ILE A 219 19.94 -18.18 -0.78
N VAL A 220 18.73 -17.81 -1.20
CA VAL A 220 17.86 -16.92 -0.41
C VAL A 220 17.35 -17.67 0.84
N TYR A 221 17.82 -17.23 2.02
CA TYR A 221 17.55 -17.87 3.31
C TYR A 221 16.31 -17.31 4.01
N ARG A 222 15.51 -18.18 4.66
CA ARG A 222 14.57 -17.75 5.71
C ARG A 222 14.50 -18.79 6.84
N LYS A 223 14.53 -18.31 8.09
CA LYS A 223 14.46 -19.15 9.31
C LYS A 223 13.07 -19.82 9.40
N LYS A 224 13.02 -21.14 9.54
CA LYS A 224 11.79 -21.91 9.77
C LYS A 224 11.44 -21.89 11.26
N ARG A 225 10.18 -21.60 11.61
CA ARG A 225 9.71 -21.60 13.01
C ARG A 225 9.74 -23.03 13.56
N GLY A 226 10.48 -23.26 14.64
CA GLY A 226 10.58 -24.56 15.33
C GLY A 226 11.76 -25.46 14.92
N GLU A 227 12.48 -25.15 13.83
CA GLU A 227 13.68 -25.89 13.41
C GLU A 227 14.77 -24.90 12.98
N THR A 228 15.58 -24.46 13.93
CA THR A 228 16.65 -23.46 13.75
C THR A 228 17.84 -23.95 12.89
N HIS A 229 17.83 -25.21 12.44
CA HIS A 229 18.95 -25.86 11.77
C HIS A 229 18.70 -26.27 10.30
N LEU A 230 17.51 -26.01 9.74
CA LEU A 230 17.16 -26.41 8.36
C LEU A 230 16.74 -25.18 7.52
N PRO A 231 17.46 -24.85 6.44
CA PRO A 231 17.09 -23.75 5.55
C PRO A 231 15.91 -24.14 4.65
N GLU A 232 14.84 -23.36 4.66
CA GLU A 232 13.73 -23.54 3.72
C GLU A 232 13.94 -22.68 2.48
N LEU A 233 14.46 -23.32 1.43
CA LEU A 233 14.81 -22.70 0.15
C LEU A 233 13.58 -22.05 -0.50
N GLU A 234 13.71 -20.80 -0.99
CA GLU A 234 12.75 -20.28 -1.96
C GLU A 234 12.88 -21.05 -3.27
N LYS A 235 11.74 -21.40 -3.85
CA LYS A 235 11.68 -22.22 -5.07
C LYS A 235 10.92 -21.43 -6.13
N GLU A 236 11.47 -21.38 -7.32
CA GLU A 236 10.80 -20.85 -8.50
C GLU A 236 10.21 -22.00 -9.31
N ALA A 237 8.97 -21.81 -9.78
CA ALA A 237 8.33 -22.74 -10.69
C ALA A 237 8.84 -22.51 -12.11
N VAL A 238 9.38 -23.57 -12.70
CA VAL A 238 9.90 -23.58 -14.07
C VAL A 238 9.09 -24.56 -14.89
N LEU A 239 8.58 -24.07 -16.03
CA LEU A 239 7.87 -24.87 -17.02
C LEU A 239 8.79 -25.10 -18.22
N THR A 240 9.02 -26.36 -18.56
CA THR A 240 9.85 -26.76 -19.70
C THR A 240 8.96 -27.28 -20.83
N LEU A 241 9.03 -26.66 -22.01
CA LEU A 241 8.23 -27.06 -23.18
C LEU A 241 8.68 -28.43 -23.72
N ASP A 242 7.73 -29.32 -23.99
CA ASP A 242 7.94 -30.55 -24.76
C ASP A 242 7.63 -30.27 -26.23
N GLU A 243 8.67 -29.97 -27.02
CA GLU A 243 8.53 -29.58 -28.44
C GLU A 243 7.94 -30.70 -29.31
N ASP A 244 8.25 -31.96 -29.02
CA ASP A 244 7.83 -33.11 -29.82
C ASP A 244 6.31 -33.33 -29.74
N LYS A 245 5.69 -32.97 -28.60
CA LYS A 245 4.25 -33.11 -28.36
C LYS A 245 3.47 -31.82 -28.59
N SER A 246 4.12 -30.72 -28.92
CA SER A 246 3.51 -29.38 -28.96
C SER A 246 3.38 -28.82 -30.38
N ASN A 247 2.20 -28.32 -30.73
CA ASN A 247 1.91 -27.65 -32.00
C ASN A 247 1.20 -26.29 -31.82
N LEU A 248 0.93 -25.87 -30.59
CA LEU A 248 0.42 -24.55 -30.24
C LEU A 248 1.59 -23.59 -29.99
N LEU A 249 1.62 -22.47 -30.72
CA LEU A 249 2.62 -21.42 -30.51
C LEU A 249 2.28 -20.61 -29.25
N VAL A 250 3.21 -20.64 -28.30
CA VAL A 250 3.17 -19.84 -27.06
C VAL A 250 4.38 -18.92 -27.07
N GLU A 251 4.15 -17.61 -27.06
CA GLU A 251 5.25 -16.62 -27.12
C GLU A 251 5.97 -16.53 -25.77
N SER A 252 5.23 -16.56 -24.68
CA SER A 252 5.80 -16.67 -23.34
C SER A 252 4.82 -17.30 -22.36
N ILE A 253 5.39 -18.00 -21.38
CA ILE A 253 4.67 -18.58 -20.25
C ILE A 253 5.49 -18.37 -18.99
N ARG A 254 4.85 -17.91 -17.92
CA ARG A 254 5.43 -17.81 -16.58
C ARG A 254 4.46 -18.39 -15.56
N MET A 255 4.97 -19.18 -14.64
CA MET A 255 4.18 -19.72 -13.53
C MET A 255 4.65 -19.11 -12.22
N HIS A 256 3.72 -18.53 -11.48
CA HIS A 256 3.92 -18.26 -10.07
C HIS A 256 3.29 -19.39 -9.26
N TYR A 257 4.06 -20.00 -8.37
CA TYR A 257 3.60 -21.12 -7.56
C TYR A 257 4.20 -21.03 -6.15
N THR A 258 3.34 -20.85 -5.15
CA THR A 258 3.73 -20.98 -3.75
C THR A 258 2.63 -21.65 -2.93
N ASP A 259 3.02 -22.56 -2.05
CA ASP A 259 2.14 -23.13 -1.02
C ASP A 259 2.39 -22.48 0.36
N LYS A 260 3.35 -21.55 0.45
CA LYS A 260 3.75 -20.95 1.73
C LYS A 260 2.69 -19.95 2.23
N PRO A 261 2.34 -20.00 3.53
CA PRO A 261 1.50 -18.97 4.13
C PRO A 261 2.23 -17.62 4.11
N MET A 262 1.48 -16.54 3.99
CA MET A 262 2.00 -15.19 3.96
C MET A 262 1.33 -14.37 5.06
N ALA A 263 2.13 -13.61 5.80
CA ALA A 263 1.68 -12.61 6.76
C ALA A 263 2.37 -11.28 6.42
N ILE A 264 1.59 -10.20 6.43
CA ILE A 264 2.08 -8.85 6.16
C ILE A 264 1.86 -8.03 7.42
N PHE A 265 2.94 -7.49 7.96
CA PHE A 265 2.91 -6.61 9.12
C PHE A 265 3.08 -5.18 8.64
N MET A 266 2.09 -4.33 8.91
CA MET A 266 2.15 -2.91 8.62
C MET A 266 2.37 -2.18 9.94
N LEU A 267 3.56 -1.62 10.11
CA LEU A 267 3.95 -0.88 11.30
C LEU A 267 3.94 0.59 10.96
N THR A 268 3.11 1.35 11.66
CA THR A 268 3.09 2.81 11.54
C THR A 268 3.38 3.43 12.90
N PRO A 269 4.30 4.41 12.99
CA PRO A 269 4.48 5.16 14.22
C PRO A 269 3.19 5.88 14.59
N ASP A 270 2.80 5.81 15.85
CA ASP A 270 1.65 6.48 16.44
C ASP A 270 1.81 8.02 16.45
N TYR A 271 3.04 8.50 16.63
CA TYR A 271 3.34 9.93 16.72
C TYR A 271 3.39 10.68 15.37
N ASP A 272 3.46 9.98 14.23
CA ASP A 272 3.53 10.60 12.90
C ASP A 272 2.44 10.10 11.95
N PRO A 273 1.31 10.84 11.82
CA PRO A 273 0.20 10.47 10.95
C PRO A 273 0.54 10.59 9.45
N SER A 274 1.65 11.23 9.07
CA SER A 274 2.02 11.44 7.66
C SER A 274 2.21 10.13 6.90
N ASN A 275 2.64 9.07 7.60
CA ASN A 275 2.87 7.74 7.03
C ASN A 275 1.58 6.91 6.96
N HIS A 276 0.52 7.28 7.69
CA HIS A 276 -0.66 6.43 7.83
C HIS A 276 -1.47 6.33 6.54
N ILE A 277 -1.37 7.32 5.64
CA ILE A 277 -2.05 7.30 4.33
C ILE A 277 -1.58 6.13 3.46
N ILE A 278 -0.35 5.67 3.65
CA ILE A 278 0.19 4.54 2.90
C ILE A 278 -0.57 3.25 3.25
N VAL A 279 -0.97 3.08 4.51
CA VAL A 279 -1.72 1.90 4.96
C VAL A 279 -3.08 1.84 4.27
N SER A 280 -3.82 2.95 4.22
CA SER A 280 -5.13 2.98 3.56
C SER A 280 -5.01 2.76 2.05
N ILE A 281 -3.96 3.30 1.41
CA ILE A 281 -3.66 3.05 -0.01
C ILE A 281 -3.34 1.58 -0.23
N PHE A 282 -2.45 0.99 0.57
CA PHE A 282 -2.06 -0.42 0.47
C PHE A 282 -3.28 -1.34 0.58
N LEU A 283 -4.10 -1.16 1.61
CA LEU A 283 -5.32 -1.95 1.83
C LEU A 283 -6.31 -1.81 0.67
N SER A 284 -6.47 -0.60 0.15
CA SER A 284 -7.36 -0.33 -0.99
C SER A 284 -6.86 -1.00 -2.28
N GLN A 285 -5.56 -0.93 -2.56
CA GLN A 285 -4.95 -1.60 -3.72
C GLN A 285 -5.05 -3.12 -3.59
N LEU A 286 -4.72 -3.65 -2.42
CA LEU A 286 -4.80 -5.07 -2.12
C LEU A 286 -6.24 -5.59 -2.33
N TYR A 287 -7.23 -4.94 -1.70
CA TYR A 287 -8.63 -5.33 -1.89
C TYR A 287 -9.05 -5.27 -3.36
N LYS A 288 -8.65 -4.21 -4.09
CA LYS A 288 -9.01 -4.04 -5.50
C LYS A 288 -8.41 -5.12 -6.39
N GLU A 289 -7.13 -5.42 -6.22
CA GLU A 289 -6.45 -6.47 -7.00
C GLU A 289 -7.12 -7.81 -6.73
N LEU A 290 -7.24 -8.21 -5.46
CA LEU A 290 -7.84 -9.48 -5.10
C LEU A 290 -9.29 -9.62 -5.58
N SER A 291 -10.08 -8.54 -5.48
CA SER A 291 -11.46 -8.51 -5.96
C SER A 291 -11.55 -8.65 -7.48
N THR A 292 -10.62 -8.03 -8.22
CA THR A 292 -10.53 -8.18 -9.67
C THR A 292 -10.20 -9.61 -10.06
N GLN A 293 -9.30 -10.25 -9.30
CA GLN A 293 -8.90 -11.64 -9.50
C GLN A 293 -10.02 -12.62 -9.14
N CYS A 294 -10.81 -12.35 -8.10
CA CYS A 294 -11.98 -13.15 -7.73
C CYS A 294 -12.91 -13.37 -8.93
N VAL A 295 -13.25 -12.30 -9.67
CA VAL A 295 -14.16 -12.35 -10.84
C VAL A 295 -13.62 -13.25 -11.97
N LYS A 296 -12.32 -13.55 -11.98
CA LYS A 296 -11.68 -14.44 -12.96
C LYS A 296 -11.67 -15.90 -12.50
N THR A 297 -12.20 -16.23 -11.32
CA THR A 297 -12.14 -17.57 -10.72
C THR A 297 -13.52 -18.21 -10.60
N LYS A 298 -13.56 -19.54 -10.51
CA LYS A 298 -14.82 -20.27 -10.29
C LYS A 298 -15.37 -19.95 -8.89
N GLY A 299 -16.53 -19.31 -8.84
CA GLY A 299 -17.22 -18.98 -7.59
C GLY A 299 -16.85 -17.63 -6.98
N ASP A 300 -16.14 -16.78 -7.72
CA ASP A 300 -15.88 -15.38 -7.38
C ASP A 300 -15.16 -15.18 -6.03
N LYS A 301 -14.17 -16.03 -5.72
CA LYS A 301 -13.52 -16.10 -4.40
C LYS A 301 -12.00 -16.20 -4.49
N CYS A 302 -11.33 -15.68 -3.47
CA CYS A 302 -9.91 -15.99 -3.25
C CYS A 302 -9.72 -17.48 -2.97
N HIS A 303 -8.72 -18.08 -3.61
CA HIS A 303 -8.32 -19.47 -3.37
C HIS A 303 -7.84 -19.65 -1.92
N ARG A 304 -7.05 -18.69 -1.43
CA ARG A 304 -6.66 -18.62 -0.02
C ARG A 304 -7.56 -17.64 0.74
N ARG A 305 -8.03 -18.04 1.93
CA ARG A 305 -8.74 -17.13 2.83
C ARG A 305 -7.79 -16.07 3.35
N ILE A 306 -8.24 -14.82 3.35
CA ILE A 306 -7.47 -13.68 3.81
C ILE A 306 -8.13 -13.10 5.05
N HIS A 307 -7.32 -12.81 6.07
CA HIS A 307 -7.74 -12.11 7.27
C HIS A 307 -7.09 -10.73 7.29
N PHE A 308 -7.92 -9.69 7.21
CA PHE A 308 -7.53 -8.31 7.44
C PHE A 308 -7.72 -8.03 8.93
N ILE A 309 -6.62 -8.06 9.68
CA ILE A 309 -6.60 -7.77 11.12
C ILE A 309 -6.14 -6.32 11.27
N LEU A 310 -7.08 -5.44 11.59
CA LEU A 310 -6.83 -4.01 11.70
C LEU A 310 -6.93 -3.60 13.16
N ASP A 311 -5.78 -3.68 13.83
CA ASP A 311 -5.64 -3.12 15.17
C ASP A 311 -5.80 -1.60 15.13
N GLU A 312 -6.46 -1.05 16.15
CA GLU A 312 -6.81 0.37 16.23
C GLU A 312 -7.37 0.97 14.93
N PHE A 313 -8.33 0.29 14.29
CA PHE A 313 -9.01 0.77 13.07
C PHE A 313 -9.54 2.21 13.23
N GLY A 314 -9.92 2.58 14.46
CA GLY A 314 -10.35 3.91 14.86
C GLY A 314 -9.29 5.01 14.72
N ASN A 315 -7.99 4.68 14.61
CA ASN A 315 -6.85 5.61 14.46
C ASN A 315 -6.29 5.68 13.03
N MET A 316 -6.48 4.64 12.22
CA MET A 316 -6.09 4.60 10.80
C MET A 316 -6.90 5.55 9.89
N PRO A 317 -6.29 6.25 8.90
CA PRO A 317 -7.00 7.06 7.92
C PRO A 317 -8.16 6.33 7.25
N PRO A 318 -9.27 7.02 6.95
CA PRO A 318 -10.45 6.39 6.39
C PRO A 318 -10.12 5.76 5.03
N MET A 319 -10.64 4.54 4.82
CA MET A 319 -10.61 3.89 3.51
C MET A 319 -11.80 4.33 2.67
N ASP A 320 -11.57 4.57 1.39
CA ASP A 320 -12.65 4.94 0.46
C ASP A 320 -13.64 3.77 0.28
N ASN A 321 -14.94 4.07 0.38
CA ASN A 321 -16.05 3.12 0.22
C ASN A 321 -15.95 1.85 1.11
N MET A 322 -15.51 2.01 2.36
CA MET A 322 -15.39 0.90 3.32
C MET A 322 -16.72 0.17 3.56
N GLU A 323 -17.84 0.88 3.57
CA GLU A 323 -19.19 0.33 3.69
C GLU A 323 -19.53 -0.64 2.55
N GLY A 324 -19.11 -0.33 1.32
CA GLY A 324 -19.27 -1.21 0.16
C GLY A 324 -18.34 -2.42 0.22
N ILE A 325 -17.11 -2.23 0.70
CA ILE A 325 -16.12 -3.30 0.89
C ILE A 325 -16.67 -4.35 1.89
N MET A 326 -17.16 -3.90 3.04
CA MET A 326 -17.67 -4.79 4.10
C MET A 326 -18.87 -5.65 3.64
N THR A 327 -19.66 -5.16 2.68
CA THR A 327 -20.83 -5.89 2.16
C THR A 327 -20.45 -7.09 1.27
N VAL A 328 -19.31 -7.02 0.57
CA VAL A 328 -18.96 -7.99 -0.50
C VAL A 328 -17.89 -8.99 -0.07
N THR A 329 -17.00 -8.61 0.85
CA THR A 329 -15.78 -9.35 1.19
C THR A 329 -16.01 -10.76 1.72
N ALA A 330 -17.05 -10.97 2.52
CA ALA A 330 -17.41 -12.30 3.02
C ALA A 330 -17.68 -13.29 1.88
N GLY A 331 -18.34 -12.82 0.80
CA GLY A 331 -18.60 -13.61 -0.40
C GLY A 331 -17.34 -13.96 -1.18
N ARG A 332 -16.26 -13.17 -1.02
CA ARG A 332 -14.96 -13.33 -1.71
C ARG A 332 -13.91 -14.10 -0.90
N ASN A 333 -14.30 -14.71 0.23
CA ASN A 333 -13.38 -15.40 1.15
C ASN A 333 -12.35 -14.46 1.82
N MET A 334 -12.75 -13.22 2.08
CA MET A 334 -11.99 -12.21 2.80
C MET A 334 -12.71 -11.85 4.11
N LEU A 335 -12.00 -11.88 5.23
CA LEU A 335 -12.53 -11.55 6.55
C LEU A 335 -11.87 -10.27 7.07
N TRP A 336 -12.66 -9.40 7.69
CA TRP A 336 -12.21 -8.13 8.24
C TRP A 336 -12.50 -8.13 9.74
N ASP A 337 -11.42 -8.09 10.51
CA ASP A 337 -11.43 -8.02 11.97
C ASP A 337 -11.04 -6.59 12.36
N LEU A 338 -12.04 -5.79 12.74
CA LEU A 338 -11.87 -4.37 13.07
C LEU A 338 -11.81 -4.19 14.58
N PHE A 339 -10.66 -3.77 15.11
CA PHE A 339 -10.50 -3.48 16.53
C PHE A 339 -10.63 -1.97 16.76
N ILE A 340 -11.56 -1.60 17.64
CA ILE A 340 -11.85 -0.20 17.97
C ILE A 340 -12.04 -0.07 19.48
N GLN A 341 -11.67 1.09 20.04
CA GLN A 341 -11.88 1.37 21.46
C GLN A 341 -13.33 1.78 21.73
N SER A 342 -13.96 2.47 20.77
CA SER A 342 -15.35 2.90 20.85
C SER A 342 -15.97 3.02 19.46
N TYR A 343 -17.28 2.75 19.34
CA TYR A 343 -18.02 3.03 18.11
C TYR A 343 -17.98 4.51 17.72
N GLN A 344 -17.77 5.42 18.69
CA GLN A 344 -17.61 6.85 18.42
C GLN A 344 -16.44 7.15 17.47
N GLN A 345 -15.34 6.39 17.53
CA GLN A 345 -14.22 6.55 16.60
C GLN A 345 -14.64 6.25 15.15
N LEU A 346 -15.50 5.24 14.96
CA LEU A 346 -16.04 4.88 13.65
C LEU A 346 -16.96 6.01 13.12
N TYR A 347 -17.85 6.52 13.96
CA TYR A 347 -18.74 7.63 13.62
C TYR A 347 -17.98 8.91 13.27
N ALA A 348 -16.92 9.23 14.02
CA ALA A 348 -16.08 10.41 13.76
C ALA A 348 -15.39 10.34 12.39
N LYS A 349 -15.02 9.14 11.93
CA LYS A 349 -14.28 8.96 10.68
C LYS A 349 -15.14 8.81 9.44
N TYR A 350 -16.21 8.04 9.53
CA TYR A 350 -17.03 7.68 8.38
C TYR A 350 -18.36 8.42 8.35
N GLY A 351 -18.68 9.18 9.39
CA GLY A 351 -20.00 9.79 9.57
C GLY A 351 -21.05 8.77 10.01
N GLU A 352 -22.18 9.26 10.52
CA GLU A 352 -23.21 8.44 11.16
C GLU A 352 -23.72 7.30 10.27
N GLN A 353 -24.07 7.63 9.02
CA GLN A 353 -24.65 6.69 8.07
C GLN A 353 -23.68 5.57 7.69
N ASN A 354 -22.46 5.89 7.24
CA ASN A 354 -21.52 4.88 6.77
C ASN A 354 -20.97 4.04 7.92
N ALA A 355 -20.71 4.66 9.08
CA ALA A 355 -20.30 3.95 10.28
C ALA A 355 -21.34 2.92 10.73
N ALA A 356 -22.64 3.27 10.69
CA ALA A 356 -23.71 2.32 10.99
C ALA A 356 -23.69 1.12 10.03
N ILE A 357 -23.53 1.36 8.72
CA ILE A 357 -23.44 0.28 7.72
C ILE A 357 -22.22 -0.61 7.95
N ILE A 358 -21.05 -0.03 8.23
CA ILE A 358 -19.82 -0.80 8.52
C ILE A 358 -20.04 -1.69 9.74
N LYS A 359 -20.59 -1.11 10.82
CA LYS A 359 -20.90 -1.82 12.07
C LYS A 359 -21.92 -2.95 11.85
N GLU A 360 -22.97 -2.72 11.07
CA GLU A 360 -24.01 -3.73 10.80
C GLU A 360 -23.51 -4.89 9.93
N ASN A 361 -22.57 -4.63 9.01
CA ASN A 361 -21.95 -5.68 8.20
C ASN A 361 -20.98 -6.57 9.00
N CYS A 362 -20.47 -6.09 10.14
CA CYS A 362 -19.74 -6.93 11.08
C CYS A 362 -20.68 -7.95 11.75
N GLN A 363 -20.74 -9.16 11.21
CA GLN A 363 -21.68 -10.19 11.69
C GLN A 363 -21.42 -10.68 13.12
N THR A 364 -20.19 -10.52 13.62
CA THR A 364 -19.78 -10.90 14.97
C THR A 364 -19.26 -9.66 15.68
N HIS A 365 -19.80 -9.38 16.86
CA HIS A 365 -19.31 -8.32 17.74
C HIS A 365 -18.73 -8.96 19.00
N ILE A 366 -17.50 -8.59 19.34
CA ILE A 366 -16.83 -9.03 20.55
C ILE A 366 -16.61 -7.80 21.43
N TYR A 367 -17.21 -7.80 22.61
CA TYR A 367 -16.97 -6.79 23.63
C TYR A 367 -15.95 -7.32 24.63
N ILE A 368 -14.90 -6.53 24.83
CA ILE A 368 -13.87 -6.78 25.84
C ILE A 368 -14.10 -5.82 27.00
N MET A 369 -13.92 -4.53 26.76
CA MET A 369 -14.17 -3.47 27.74
C MET A 369 -14.40 -2.15 27.01
N SER A 370 -15.17 -1.25 27.61
CA SER A 370 -15.37 0.12 27.13
C SER A 370 -15.66 1.03 28.32
N THR A 371 -15.35 2.32 28.19
CA THR A 371 -15.76 3.38 29.11
C THR A 371 -16.95 4.19 28.59
N ASP A 372 -17.47 3.85 27.39
CA ASP A 372 -18.59 4.55 26.76
C ASP A 372 -19.93 3.93 27.17
N ASP A 373 -20.73 4.66 27.95
CA ASP A 373 -22.02 4.21 28.48
C ASP A 373 -23.01 3.78 27.38
N ASN A 374 -23.00 4.46 26.23
CA ASN A 374 -23.88 4.12 25.12
C ASN A 374 -23.55 2.73 24.54
N THR A 375 -22.26 2.44 24.36
CA THR A 375 -21.78 1.14 23.92
C THR A 375 -22.14 0.06 24.95
N ILE A 376 -21.91 0.34 26.23
CA ILE A 376 -22.23 -0.60 27.33
C ILE A 376 -23.73 -0.93 27.36
N GLU A 377 -24.60 0.09 27.29
CA GLU A 377 -26.05 -0.10 27.27
C GLU A 377 -26.51 -0.85 26.02
N GLU A 378 -25.89 -0.62 24.86
CA GLU A 378 -26.18 -1.36 23.64
C GLU A 378 -25.86 -2.86 23.79
N PHE A 379 -24.71 -3.20 24.35
CA PHE A 379 -24.35 -4.61 24.59
C PHE A 379 -25.27 -5.24 25.65
N SER A 380 -25.57 -4.56 26.75
CA SER A 380 -26.55 -4.99 27.76
C SER A 380 -27.90 -5.33 27.13
N LYS A 381 -28.41 -4.43 26.27
CA LYS A 381 -29.64 -4.65 25.48
C LYS A 381 -29.57 -5.88 24.58
N LYS A 382 -28.46 -6.06 23.86
CA LYS A 382 -28.27 -7.16 22.90
C LYS A 382 -28.07 -8.52 23.58
N VAL A 383 -27.51 -8.55 24.78
CA VAL A 383 -27.44 -9.77 25.61
C VAL A 383 -28.86 -10.20 26.00
N GLY A 384 -29.73 -9.24 26.30
CA GLY A 384 -31.14 -9.47 26.53
C GLY A 384 -31.51 -9.59 28.00
N ASN A 385 -32.76 -10.02 28.24
CA ASN A 385 -33.38 -10.03 29.55
C ASN A 385 -33.74 -11.46 29.97
N LYS A 386 -33.70 -11.71 31.27
CA LYS A 386 -34.25 -12.91 31.92
C LYS A 386 -35.53 -12.53 32.66
N THR A 387 -36.47 -13.47 32.71
CA THR A 387 -37.66 -13.32 33.53
C THR A 387 -37.32 -13.72 34.96
N VAL A 388 -37.65 -12.86 35.93
CA VAL A 388 -37.44 -13.11 37.36
C VAL A 388 -38.80 -13.08 38.05
N GLU A 389 -39.12 -14.14 38.79
CA GLU A 389 -40.29 -14.14 39.68
C GLU A 389 -39.86 -13.56 41.03
N GLN A 390 -40.39 -12.39 41.38
CA GLN A 390 -40.20 -11.81 42.71
C GLN A 390 -41.35 -12.20 43.61
N GLU A 391 -41.02 -12.82 44.74
CA GLU A 391 -41.96 -13.08 45.83
C GLU A 391 -41.83 -11.99 46.89
N ASN A 392 -42.79 -11.08 46.94
CA ASN A 392 -42.88 -10.10 48.01
C ASN A 392 -43.72 -10.69 49.15
N SER A 393 -43.09 -10.96 50.29
CA SER A 393 -43.77 -11.40 51.51
C SER A 393 -43.84 -10.27 52.54
N THR A 394 -45.03 -10.01 53.06
CA THR A 394 -45.21 -9.05 54.16
C THR A 394 -45.22 -9.82 55.49
N ILE A 395 -44.28 -9.48 56.37
CA ILE A 395 -44.12 -10.10 57.69
C ILE A 395 -44.82 -9.22 58.73
N ASN A 396 -45.68 -9.81 59.57
CA ASN A 396 -46.30 -9.09 60.68
C ASN A 396 -45.35 -8.95 61.90
N SER A 397 -45.71 -8.13 62.88
CA SER A 397 -44.92 -7.87 64.11
C SER A 397 -44.53 -9.13 64.91
N LEU A 398 -45.18 -10.28 64.65
CA LEU A 398 -44.92 -11.57 65.31
C LEU A 398 -44.06 -12.53 64.46
N GLY A 399 -43.53 -12.08 63.32
CA GLY A 399 -42.66 -12.90 62.46
C GLY A 399 -43.39 -13.89 61.53
N MET A 400 -44.72 -13.80 61.40
CA MET A 400 -45.50 -14.64 60.48
C MET A 400 -45.79 -13.92 59.16
N ASN A 401 -45.63 -14.65 58.04
CA ASN A 401 -45.99 -14.19 56.69
C ASN A 401 -47.52 -14.13 56.57
N THR A 402 -48.07 -12.93 56.35
CA THR A 402 -49.53 -12.73 56.22
C THR A 402 -50.01 -12.66 54.77
N HIS A 403 -49.14 -12.25 53.85
CA HIS A 403 -49.44 -12.20 52.42
C HIS A 403 -48.19 -12.43 51.59
N ILE A 404 -48.28 -13.29 50.56
CA ILE A 404 -47.22 -13.57 49.58
C ILE A 404 -47.77 -13.16 48.22
N ASN A 405 -47.17 -12.14 47.62
CA ASN A 405 -47.52 -11.69 46.28
C ASN A 405 -46.40 -12.05 45.30
N ARG A 406 -46.74 -12.70 44.18
CA ARG A 406 -45.80 -13.14 43.15
C ARG A 406 -45.95 -12.25 41.93
N ASN A 407 -44.91 -11.47 41.62
CA ASN A 407 -44.86 -10.66 40.41
C ASN A 407 -43.78 -11.20 39.48
N VAL A 408 -44.11 -11.25 38.19
CA VAL A 408 -43.18 -11.62 37.13
C VAL A 408 -42.59 -10.33 36.56
N ASP A 409 -41.27 -10.18 36.68
CA ASP A 409 -40.54 -9.00 36.19
C ASP A 409 -39.48 -9.41 35.14
N SER A 410 -39.03 -8.46 34.33
CA SER A 410 -38.02 -8.66 33.29
C SER A 410 -36.73 -7.92 33.67
N ASP A 411 -35.68 -8.67 34.01
CA ASP A 411 -34.39 -8.11 34.42
C ASP A 411 -33.31 -8.35 33.35
N ARG A 412 -32.27 -7.51 33.29
CA ARG A 412 -31.14 -7.70 32.38
C ARG A 412 -30.38 -8.99 32.73
N ILE A 413 -29.96 -9.76 31.73
CA ILE A 413 -29.09 -10.93 31.97
C ILE A 413 -27.73 -10.45 32.50
N LEU A 414 -27.17 -9.43 31.85
CA LEU A 414 -25.98 -8.70 32.30
C LEU A 414 -26.34 -7.22 32.38
N THR A 415 -26.27 -6.63 33.57
CA THR A 415 -26.57 -5.22 33.76
C THR A 415 -25.42 -4.35 33.21
N PRO A 416 -25.70 -3.08 32.84
CA PRO A 416 -24.65 -2.14 32.41
C PRO A 416 -23.51 -2.02 33.43
N GLU A 417 -23.83 -2.02 34.73
CA GLU A 417 -22.85 -1.94 35.81
C GLU A 417 -21.95 -3.17 35.87
N ARG A 418 -22.48 -4.35 35.56
CA ARG A 418 -21.66 -5.56 35.47
C ARG A 418 -20.76 -5.52 34.25
N ILE A 419 -21.26 -5.03 33.11
CA ILE A 419 -20.51 -4.92 31.85
C ILE A 419 -19.40 -3.87 31.92
N SER A 420 -19.58 -2.79 32.69
CA SER A 420 -18.55 -1.78 32.94
C SER A 420 -17.43 -2.26 33.87
N THR A 421 -17.67 -3.34 34.63
CA THR A 421 -16.75 -3.89 35.63
C THR A 421 -16.34 -5.33 35.32
N PHE A 422 -16.11 -5.63 34.04
CA PHE A 422 -15.59 -6.94 33.62
C PHE A 422 -14.24 -7.26 34.24
N LEU A 423 -14.10 -8.51 34.66
CA LEU A 423 -12.83 -9.05 35.11
C LEU A 423 -11.92 -9.30 33.91
N GLU A 424 -10.63 -9.36 34.21
CA GLU A 424 -9.59 -9.75 33.26
C GLU A 424 -9.95 -11.06 32.52
N GLY A 425 -9.94 -11.00 31.18
CA GLY A 425 -10.29 -12.12 30.30
C GLY A 425 -11.79 -12.32 30.03
N GLU A 426 -12.69 -11.62 30.73
CA GLU A 426 -14.14 -11.70 30.45
C GLU A 426 -14.49 -10.97 29.16
N THR A 427 -15.36 -11.59 28.34
CA THR A 427 -15.79 -11.02 27.07
C THR A 427 -17.24 -11.39 26.75
N ILE A 428 -17.94 -10.56 25.97
CA ILE A 428 -19.23 -10.92 25.36
C ILE A 428 -19.03 -11.12 23.86
N VAL A 429 -19.48 -12.25 23.33
CA VAL A 429 -19.53 -12.53 21.89
C VAL A 429 -20.98 -12.55 21.42
N LEU A 430 -21.31 -11.65 20.50
CA LEU A 430 -22.59 -11.59 19.82
C LEU A 430 -22.42 -12.06 18.37
N ALA A 431 -23.03 -13.21 18.01
CA ALA A 431 -23.03 -13.75 16.65
C ALA A 431 -24.46 -13.97 16.13
N PRO A 432 -25.27 -12.90 16.01
CA PRO A 432 -26.71 -12.99 15.80
C PRO A 432 -27.12 -13.58 14.44
N LEU A 433 -26.22 -13.69 13.46
CA LEU A 433 -26.49 -14.25 12.14
C LEU A 433 -26.05 -15.72 12.00
N LYS A 434 -25.39 -16.30 13.00
CA LYS A 434 -25.03 -17.72 12.97
C LYS A 434 -26.29 -18.57 13.08
N ARG A 435 -26.51 -19.47 12.12
CA ARG A 435 -27.72 -20.33 12.04
C ARG A 435 -27.41 -21.82 12.07
N GLN A 436 -26.14 -22.18 11.97
CA GLN A 436 -25.69 -23.57 11.93
C GLN A 436 -24.50 -23.79 12.87
N ASP A 437 -24.45 -24.99 13.46
CA ASP A 437 -23.27 -25.48 14.16
C ASP A 437 -22.21 -26.00 13.16
N LEU A 438 -21.06 -26.45 13.66
CA LEU A 438 -19.98 -27.02 12.83
C LEU A 438 -20.39 -28.33 12.13
N LYS A 439 -21.48 -28.98 12.55
CA LYS A 439 -22.03 -30.20 11.97
C LYS A 439 -23.17 -29.90 10.99
N GLY A 440 -23.50 -28.63 10.76
CA GLY A 440 -24.57 -28.18 9.85
C GLY A 440 -25.98 -28.24 10.45
N HIS A 441 -26.14 -28.57 11.74
CA HIS A 441 -27.45 -28.56 12.38
C HIS A 441 -27.94 -27.13 12.62
N LYS A 442 -29.25 -26.92 12.46
CA LYS A 442 -29.90 -25.62 12.72
C LYS A 442 -29.81 -25.28 14.21
N ILE A 443 -29.30 -24.10 14.52
CA ILE A 443 -29.21 -23.58 15.89
C ILE A 443 -29.85 -22.19 15.99
N ARG A 444 -30.26 -21.83 17.21
CA ARG A 444 -30.53 -20.43 17.56
C ARG A 444 -29.26 -19.86 18.17
N PRO A 445 -28.73 -18.74 17.67
CA PRO A 445 -27.57 -18.13 18.29
C PRO A 445 -28.01 -17.42 19.57
N TYR A 446 -27.28 -17.68 20.65
CA TYR A 446 -27.38 -16.92 21.89
C TYR A 446 -26.08 -16.14 22.10
N PRO A 447 -26.14 -14.97 22.76
CA PRO A 447 -24.97 -14.29 23.27
C PRO A 447 -24.11 -15.25 24.10
N ILE A 448 -22.79 -15.17 23.94
CA ILE A 448 -21.83 -15.95 24.72
C ILE A 448 -21.15 -14.98 25.67
N PHE A 449 -21.25 -15.24 26.97
CA PHE A 449 -20.46 -14.55 27.99
C PHE A 449 -19.33 -15.49 28.41
N ASN A 450 -18.11 -15.14 28.03
CA ASN A 450 -16.91 -15.86 28.40
C ASN A 450 -16.49 -15.41 29.81
N HIS A 451 -16.47 -16.34 30.75
CA HIS A 451 -16.12 -16.09 32.15
C HIS A 451 -15.49 -17.34 32.79
N GLY A 452 -14.62 -17.16 33.78
CA GLY A 452 -13.98 -18.26 34.50
C GLY A 452 -13.10 -19.12 33.57
N GLU A 453 -13.43 -20.41 33.43
CA GLU A 453 -12.66 -21.36 32.60
C GLU A 453 -12.67 -21.02 31.10
N THR A 454 -13.67 -20.24 30.64
CA THR A 454 -13.78 -19.82 29.23
C THR A 454 -13.22 -18.43 28.97
N ASN A 455 -12.53 -17.83 29.93
CA ASN A 455 -11.87 -16.53 29.78
C ASN A 455 -10.93 -16.53 28.57
N LEU A 456 -10.86 -15.38 27.90
CA LEU A 456 -9.86 -15.15 26.86
C LEU A 456 -8.47 -15.18 27.52
N PRO A 457 -7.58 -16.13 27.15
CA PRO A 457 -6.28 -16.21 27.77
C PRO A 457 -5.38 -15.06 27.28
N TYR A 458 -4.54 -14.56 28.16
CA TYR A 458 -3.53 -13.57 27.83
C TYR A 458 -2.38 -14.21 27.05
N ALA A 459 -1.72 -13.43 26.17
CA ALA A 459 -0.59 -13.89 25.36
C ALA A 459 0.47 -14.66 26.18
N TYR A 460 0.87 -14.11 27.33
CA TYR A 460 1.86 -14.73 28.23
C TYR A 460 1.42 -16.06 28.86
N GLN A 461 0.12 -16.39 28.83
CA GLN A 461 -0.40 -17.65 29.41
C GLN A 461 -0.27 -18.83 28.46
N TYR A 462 -0.18 -18.59 27.14
CA TYR A 462 -0.18 -19.66 26.14
C TYR A 462 0.94 -19.57 25.10
N ILE A 463 1.67 -18.46 25.04
CA ILE A 463 2.85 -18.29 24.19
C ILE A 463 4.09 -18.53 25.05
N GLU A 464 4.76 -19.68 24.86
CA GLU A 464 5.90 -20.12 25.69
C GLU A 464 7.06 -19.12 25.68
N ASP A 465 7.34 -18.50 24.54
CA ASP A 465 8.45 -17.55 24.34
C ASP A 465 7.97 -16.08 24.35
N PHE A 466 6.86 -15.76 25.01
CA PHE A 466 6.37 -14.39 25.03
C PHE A 466 7.26 -13.49 25.90
N ASN A 467 7.95 -12.56 25.25
CA ASN A 467 8.69 -11.51 25.93
C ASN A 467 8.20 -10.13 25.47
N PRO A 468 7.50 -9.37 26.34
CA PRO A 468 6.98 -8.04 25.99
C PRO A 468 8.09 -6.99 25.82
N SER A 469 9.34 -7.30 26.18
CA SER A 469 10.48 -6.41 26.02
C SER A 469 11.22 -6.55 24.68
N TRP A 470 10.83 -7.50 23.83
CA TRP A 470 11.43 -7.61 22.49
C TRP A 470 10.95 -6.48 21.60
N ASP A 471 11.91 -5.80 20.97
CA ASP A 471 11.61 -4.75 20.00
C ASP A 471 11.71 -5.32 18.58
N ILE A 472 10.84 -4.86 17.69
CA ILE A 472 10.93 -5.20 16.25
C ILE A 472 12.26 -4.72 15.65
N ASN A 473 12.83 -3.64 16.20
CA ASN A 473 14.13 -3.10 15.81
C ASN A 473 15.29 -4.03 16.16
N ASP A 474 15.09 -5.02 17.05
CA ASP A 474 16.10 -6.05 17.34
C ASP A 474 16.22 -7.08 16.21
N ILE A 475 15.31 -7.07 15.24
CA ILE A 475 15.29 -7.96 14.09
C ILE A 475 15.90 -7.26 12.89
N ASP A 476 17.08 -7.70 12.45
CA ASP A 476 17.66 -7.26 11.19
C ASP A 476 16.83 -7.80 10.01
N ILE A 477 16.07 -6.89 9.37
CA ILE A 477 15.29 -7.16 8.16
C ILE A 477 15.98 -6.45 7.00
N HIS A 478 16.53 -7.21 6.06
CA HIS A 478 17.08 -6.66 4.83
C HIS A 478 15.98 -5.92 4.06
N CYS A 479 16.23 -4.66 3.69
CA CYS A 479 15.29 -3.81 2.97
C CYS A 479 15.96 -3.24 1.72
N THR A 480 15.59 -3.76 0.54
CA THR A 480 16.11 -3.33 -0.76
C THR A 480 15.76 -1.87 -1.10
N HIS A 481 14.80 -1.27 -0.39
CA HIS A 481 14.36 0.10 -0.62
C HIS A 481 15.19 1.13 0.18
N ALA A 482 15.86 0.72 1.26
CA ALA A 482 16.54 1.66 2.17
C ALA A 482 17.67 2.43 1.47
N ASP A 483 18.44 1.74 0.63
CA ASP A 483 19.64 2.27 -0.03
C ASP A 483 19.39 2.81 -1.44
N LEU A 484 18.13 2.83 -1.88
CA LEU A 484 17.75 3.26 -3.22
C LEU A 484 18.06 4.75 -3.42
N ASP A 485 18.81 5.07 -4.49
CA ASP A 485 19.16 6.44 -4.85
C ASP A 485 18.04 7.07 -5.68
N LEU A 486 17.34 8.02 -5.06
CA LEU A 486 16.25 8.75 -5.72
C LEU A 486 16.75 9.63 -6.88
N LYS A 487 18.01 10.11 -6.82
CA LYS A 487 18.57 10.94 -7.90
C LYS A 487 18.77 10.14 -9.17
N ALA A 488 19.25 8.89 -9.05
CA ALA A 488 19.38 7.99 -10.19
C ALA A 488 18.04 7.68 -10.88
N LEU A 489 16.94 7.75 -10.13
CA LEU A 489 15.58 7.53 -10.64
C LEU A 489 14.90 8.78 -11.18
N GLN A 490 15.55 9.95 -11.16
CA GLN A 490 14.93 11.18 -11.65
C GLN A 490 14.60 11.09 -13.14
N ILE A 491 13.48 11.69 -13.49
CA ILE A 491 13.02 11.82 -14.87
C ILE A 491 13.85 12.87 -15.60
N ASP A 492 13.99 12.67 -16.90
CA ASP A 492 14.57 13.70 -17.76
C ASP A 492 13.49 14.74 -18.07
N TYR A 493 13.68 15.95 -17.53
CA TYR A 493 12.78 17.08 -17.70
C TYR A 493 12.77 17.64 -19.13
N ASP A 494 13.83 17.45 -19.92
CA ASP A 494 13.91 17.98 -21.29
C ASP A 494 12.80 17.42 -22.20
N TYR A 495 12.39 16.18 -21.94
CA TYR A 495 11.29 15.54 -22.64
C TYR A 495 9.97 16.32 -22.48
N PHE A 496 9.75 16.91 -21.31
CA PHE A 496 8.52 17.61 -20.95
C PHE A 496 8.57 19.11 -21.25
N LEU A 497 9.71 19.62 -21.71
CA LEU A 497 9.85 21.01 -22.13
C LEU A 497 9.42 21.15 -23.61
N PRO A 498 8.52 22.09 -23.92
CA PRO A 498 7.81 22.15 -25.20
C PRO A 498 8.72 22.49 -26.38
N ASP A 499 9.77 23.28 -26.17
CA ASP A 499 10.62 23.76 -27.26
C ASP A 499 12.05 24.08 -26.78
N ILE A 500 12.94 24.34 -27.75
CA ILE A 500 14.35 24.62 -27.49
C ILE A 500 14.55 25.91 -26.67
N TYR A 501 13.66 26.90 -26.83
CA TYR A 501 13.75 28.16 -26.09
C TYR A 501 13.41 27.94 -24.61
N ALA A 502 12.31 27.22 -24.33
CA ALA A 502 11.94 26.81 -22.98
C ALA A 502 13.05 25.97 -22.31
N ARG A 503 13.66 25.02 -23.05
CA ARG A 503 14.80 24.22 -22.57
C ARG A 503 15.98 25.08 -22.14
N ARG A 504 16.41 26.02 -23.00
CA ARG A 504 17.54 26.91 -22.66
C ARG A 504 17.25 27.76 -21.43
N LEU A 505 16.05 28.32 -21.33
CA LEU A 505 15.66 29.11 -20.16
C LEU A 505 15.66 28.26 -18.90
N TYR A 506 15.12 27.04 -18.96
CA TYR A 506 15.08 26.11 -17.83
C TYR A 506 16.50 25.78 -17.33
N HIS A 507 17.40 25.38 -18.23
CA HIS A 507 18.80 25.06 -17.90
C HIS A 507 19.54 26.26 -17.32
N ASN A 508 19.43 27.45 -17.95
CA ASN A 508 20.06 28.66 -17.43
C ASN A 508 19.58 29.02 -16.02
N MET A 509 18.28 28.81 -15.73
CA MET A 509 17.72 29.06 -14.41
C MET A 509 18.29 28.10 -13.37
N HIS A 510 18.44 26.82 -13.74
CA HIS A 510 18.99 25.79 -12.86
C HIS A 510 20.49 25.95 -12.62
N ASP A 511 21.25 26.27 -13.66
CA ASP A 511 22.68 26.56 -13.55
C ASP A 511 22.93 27.73 -12.58
N GLN A 512 22.12 28.79 -12.66
CA GLN A 512 22.19 29.92 -11.73
C GLN A 512 21.84 29.51 -10.29
N ILE A 513 20.79 28.71 -10.10
CA ILE A 513 20.40 28.22 -8.77
C ILE A 513 21.51 27.33 -8.17
N GLU A 514 22.18 26.50 -8.97
CA GLU A 514 23.30 25.68 -8.51
C GLU A 514 24.51 26.54 -8.13
N GLU A 515 24.86 27.54 -8.92
CA GLU A 515 25.94 28.50 -8.59
C GLU A 515 25.64 29.25 -7.28
N GLU A 516 24.43 29.79 -7.12
CA GLU A 516 24.00 30.47 -5.90
C GLU A 516 23.98 29.53 -4.68
N ALA A 517 23.60 28.27 -4.85
CA ALA A 517 23.62 27.29 -3.78
C ALA A 517 25.05 26.95 -3.32
N LYS A 518 25.98 26.78 -4.27
CA LYS A 518 27.41 26.56 -3.99
C LYS A 518 28.00 27.77 -3.25
N GLU A 519 27.69 28.98 -3.70
CA GLU A 519 28.13 30.22 -3.06
C GLU A 519 27.56 30.35 -1.62
N ASN A 520 26.28 30.05 -1.42
CA ASN A 520 25.65 30.07 -0.09
C ASN A 520 26.24 29.05 0.88
N ILE A 521 26.60 27.86 0.41
CA ILE A 521 27.30 26.85 1.22
C ILE A 521 28.70 27.34 1.59
N PHE A 522 29.44 27.88 0.63
CA PHE A 522 30.76 28.47 0.87
C PHE A 522 30.69 29.57 1.93
N ILE A 523 29.72 30.49 1.84
CA ILE A 523 29.52 31.56 2.82
C ILE A 523 29.21 31.00 4.22
N LYS A 524 28.33 30.00 4.34
CA LYS A 524 28.03 29.34 5.64
C LYS A 524 29.26 28.67 6.26
N ILE A 525 30.07 28.04 5.42
CA ILE A 525 31.33 27.42 5.83
C ILE A 525 32.28 28.49 6.36
N VAL A 526 32.46 29.60 5.65
CA VAL A 526 33.31 30.70 6.10
C VAL A 526 32.81 31.28 7.43
N GLN A 527 31.50 31.51 7.57
CA GLN A 527 30.91 32.03 8.81
C GLN A 527 31.08 31.10 10.02
N SER A 528 31.30 29.80 9.80
CA SER A 528 31.55 28.83 10.87
C SER A 528 32.98 28.86 11.44
N LEU A 529 33.89 29.64 10.85
CA LEU A 529 35.26 29.81 11.35
C LEU A 529 35.30 30.86 12.47
N ASP A 530 35.88 30.55 13.63
CA ASP A 530 35.97 31.52 14.74
C ASP A 530 36.93 32.69 14.49
N ASN A 531 37.85 32.54 13.52
CA ASN A 531 38.89 33.54 13.24
C ASN A 531 38.45 34.56 12.17
N SER A 532 38.10 35.76 12.62
CA SER A 532 37.65 36.88 11.75
C SER A 532 38.61 37.29 10.64
N THR A 533 39.92 37.06 10.80
CA THR A 533 40.92 37.39 9.77
C THR A 533 40.95 36.30 8.69
N ALA A 534 40.84 35.03 9.09
CA ALA A 534 40.72 33.91 8.15
C ALA A 534 39.42 33.99 7.32
N GLN A 535 38.32 34.41 7.94
CA GLN A 535 37.06 34.65 7.23
C GLN A 535 37.21 35.65 6.09
N LYS A 536 37.81 36.82 6.39
CA LYS A 536 38.00 37.89 5.40
C LYS A 536 38.92 37.47 4.25
N LEU A 537 39.99 36.75 4.55
CA LEU A 537 40.92 36.25 3.54
C LEU A 537 40.29 35.19 2.62
N LEU A 538 39.49 34.26 3.16
CA LEU A 538 38.82 33.24 2.36
C LEU A 538 37.75 33.83 1.43
N ILE A 539 36.97 34.81 1.91
CA ILE A 539 36.00 35.54 1.08
C ILE A 539 36.74 36.27 -0.04
N GLN A 540 37.82 36.99 0.30
CA GLN A 540 38.60 37.73 -0.68
C GLN A 540 39.20 36.82 -1.76
N PHE A 541 39.75 35.67 -1.39
CA PHE A 541 40.32 34.73 -2.37
C PHE A 541 39.25 34.09 -3.27
N TYR A 542 38.05 33.84 -2.74
CA TYR A 542 36.92 33.34 -3.51
C TYR A 542 36.39 34.40 -4.48
N GLU A 543 36.15 35.63 -4.02
CA GLU A 543 35.71 36.76 -4.85
C GLU A 543 36.71 37.11 -5.96
N GLU A 544 38.02 37.04 -5.67
CA GLU A 544 39.08 37.29 -6.65
C GLU A 544 39.36 36.09 -7.58
N LYS A 545 38.63 34.97 -7.44
CA LYS A 545 38.83 33.70 -8.16
C LYS A 545 40.28 33.19 -8.12
N GLN A 546 41.00 33.44 -7.03
CA GLN A 546 42.41 33.04 -6.87
C GLN A 546 42.50 31.62 -6.29
N ILE A 547 42.10 30.62 -7.09
CA ILE A 547 41.98 29.21 -6.68
C ILE A 547 43.30 28.67 -6.09
N ASP A 548 44.45 28.98 -6.71
CA ASP A 548 45.76 28.53 -6.25
C ASP A 548 46.12 29.07 -4.84
N ARG A 549 45.76 30.33 -4.57
CA ARG A 549 46.01 30.98 -3.27
C ARG A 549 45.02 30.53 -2.21
N LEU A 550 43.77 30.27 -2.61
CA LEU A 550 42.76 29.67 -1.74
C LEU A 550 43.24 28.28 -1.27
N GLN A 551 43.76 27.45 -2.17
CA GLN A 551 44.37 26.16 -1.84
C GLN A 551 45.58 26.31 -0.92
N GLU A 552 46.52 27.21 -1.23
CA GLU A 552 47.71 27.42 -0.40
C GLU A 552 47.34 27.90 1.02
N TYR A 553 46.32 28.75 1.14
CA TYR A 553 45.86 29.26 2.43
C TYR A 553 45.10 28.21 3.24
N LEU A 554 44.27 27.38 2.59
CA LEU A 554 43.64 26.21 3.21
C LEU A 554 44.69 25.19 3.68
N GLU A 555 45.78 25.01 2.93
CA GLU A 555 46.88 24.13 3.30
C GLU A 555 47.72 24.67 4.46
N LYS A 556 47.83 25.99 4.61
CA LYS A 556 48.41 26.62 5.81
C LYS A 556 47.49 26.49 7.04
N LEU A 557 46.17 26.63 6.87
CA LEU A 557 45.20 26.32 7.93
C LEU A 557 45.25 24.85 8.34
N ARG A 558 45.58 23.94 7.40
CA ARG A 558 45.85 22.51 7.64
C ARG A 558 47.03 22.30 8.59
N GLN A 559 47.98 23.22 8.72
CA GLN A 559 49.14 23.05 9.59
C GLN A 559 48.94 23.62 11.00
N ASN A 560 47.82 24.31 11.25
CA ASN A 560 47.54 24.94 12.55
C ASN A 560 46.70 23.98 13.42
N GLU A 561 47.22 23.59 14.59
CA GLU A 561 46.62 22.57 15.47
C GLU A 561 45.35 23.03 16.22
N GLU A 562 45.02 24.32 16.18
CA GLU A 562 43.89 24.92 16.93
C GLU A 562 42.51 24.76 16.28
N ILE A 563 42.39 24.17 15.08
CA ILE A 563 41.09 23.98 14.40
C ILE A 563 40.55 22.57 14.68
N THR A 564 39.36 22.48 15.31
CA THR A 564 38.68 21.24 15.67
C THR A 564 38.65 20.24 14.51
N GLU A 565 39.14 19.01 14.76
CA GLU A 565 39.45 17.99 13.75
C GLU A 565 38.26 17.62 12.82
N VAL A 566 37.02 17.76 13.33
CA VAL A 566 35.78 17.50 12.58
C VAL A 566 35.48 18.60 11.56
N ILE A 567 35.66 19.87 11.95
CA ILE A 567 35.44 21.03 11.07
C ILE A 567 36.51 21.04 9.96
N ARG A 568 37.75 20.72 10.34
CA ARG A 568 38.89 20.57 9.42
C ARG A 568 38.66 19.47 8.36
N LYS A 569 38.11 18.31 8.75
CA LYS A 569 37.80 17.20 7.82
C LYS A 569 36.65 17.55 6.86
N ARG A 570 35.62 18.26 7.32
CA ARG A 570 34.46 18.62 6.50
C ARG A 570 34.76 19.77 5.52
N LEU A 571 35.56 20.74 5.95
CA LEU A 571 36.12 21.80 5.10
C LEU A 571 36.97 21.24 3.96
N LEU A 572 37.83 20.26 4.25
CA LEU A 572 38.71 19.66 3.25
C LEU A 572 37.92 18.92 2.17
N LEU A 573 36.92 18.11 2.57
CA LEU A 573 36.18 17.27 1.63
C LEU A 573 35.38 18.10 0.60
N GLU A 574 34.79 19.22 1.03
CA GLU A 574 33.99 20.08 0.15
C GLU A 574 34.86 21.07 -0.65
N ALA A 575 35.99 21.54 -0.10
CA ALA A 575 36.95 22.35 -0.85
C ALA A 575 37.70 21.54 -1.93
N GLU A 576 38.06 20.28 -1.67
CA GLU A 576 38.67 19.39 -2.67
C GLU A 576 37.70 19.06 -3.83
N LYS A 577 36.38 19.08 -3.58
CA LYS A 577 35.38 19.01 -4.66
C LYS A 577 35.34 20.29 -5.48
N ALA A 578 35.30 21.45 -4.82
CA ALA A 578 35.22 22.75 -5.48
C ALA A 578 36.45 23.11 -6.32
N VAL A 579 37.63 22.52 -6.06
CA VAL A 579 38.83 22.71 -6.91
C VAL A 579 38.96 21.63 -8.00
N LYS A 580 38.23 20.50 -7.87
CA LYS A 580 38.19 19.46 -8.91
C LYS A 580 37.18 19.77 -10.01
N GLU A 581 36.10 20.48 -9.68
CA GLU A 581 35.14 21.10 -10.61
C GLU A 581 35.73 22.39 -11.19
#